data_AF-A0A0F4YP47-F1
#
_entry.id   AF-A0A0F4YP47-F1
#
_cell.length_a   1.000
_cell.length_b   1.000
_cell.length_c   1.000
_cell.angle_alpha   90.00
_cell.angle_beta   90.00
_cell.angle_gamma   90.00
#
_symmetry.space_group_name_H-M   'P 1'
#
loop_
_entity.id
_entity.type
_entity.pdbx_description
1 polymer ?
#
loop_
_entity_poly.entity_id
_entity_poly.type
_entity_poly.pdbx_seq_one_letter_code
_entity_poly.pdbx_strand_id
1 'polypeptide(L)'
;MPPRELRFRPGSCALRLSNIERLSPDQKTELVRSVANDITAVFIYIARQAEAGNLTTANTEPINDVISVIRDTEVKHRQKLEDKLARYERAAQRRRRERRWLRVELGRVIRRTKVAAASWKTKTDELTARLAEAQKRLAFVQEKYELLLSSKRQDHHHQQDESESDKKDAGNENSVHPSCEGEEEKEKKKNEADVTIEAQ
;
A
#
# COMPACT_ATOMS: atom_id res chain seq x y z
N MET A 1 26.02 48.49 -60.36
CA MET A 1 25.03 47.54 -59.78
C MET A 1 25.67 46.91 -58.55
N PRO A 2 25.22 47.17 -57.31
CA PRO A 2 25.74 46.47 -56.15
C PRO A 2 25.06 45.08 -56.02
N PRO A 3 25.69 44.10 -55.33
CA PRO A 3 25.26 42.70 -55.36
C PRO A 3 23.99 42.47 -54.52
N ARG A 4 23.03 41.73 -55.08
CA ARG A 4 21.73 41.37 -54.47
C ARG A 4 21.82 40.12 -53.57
N GLU A 5 22.88 39.95 -52.78
CA GLU A 5 23.15 38.67 -52.08
C GLU A 5 23.06 38.69 -50.55
N LEU A 6 22.49 39.73 -49.94
CA LEU A 6 22.25 39.76 -48.47
C LEU A 6 20.89 39.18 -48.04
N ARG A 7 20.18 38.45 -48.91
CA ARG A 7 18.71 38.41 -48.85
C ARG A 7 18.06 37.57 -47.76
N PHE A 8 18.74 36.67 -47.06
CA PHE A 8 18.09 35.84 -46.03
C PHE A 8 19.01 35.50 -44.85
N ARG A 9 19.71 36.49 -44.29
CA ARG A 9 20.40 36.29 -43.01
C ARG A 9 19.42 36.48 -41.84
N PRO A 10 19.44 35.61 -40.82
CA PRO A 10 18.68 35.84 -39.60
C PRO A 10 19.00 37.23 -39.04
N GLY A 11 17.97 38.01 -38.73
CA GLY A 11 18.15 39.34 -38.11
C GLY A 11 18.68 39.24 -36.67
N SER A 12 19.00 40.40 -36.08
CA SER A 12 19.53 40.52 -34.71
C SER A 12 18.72 39.72 -33.68
N CYS A 13 17.39 39.75 -33.76
CA CYS A 13 16.51 39.02 -32.83
C CYS A 13 16.64 37.49 -32.92
N ALA A 14 16.76 36.93 -34.13
CA ALA A 14 16.90 35.49 -34.32
C ALA A 14 18.26 34.98 -33.82
N LEU A 15 19.32 35.77 -34.01
CA LEU A 15 20.65 35.46 -33.48
C LEU A 15 20.67 35.47 -31.95
N ARG A 16 19.94 36.40 -31.31
CA ARG A 16 19.82 36.44 -29.84
C ARG A 16 19.16 35.18 -29.26
N LEU A 17 18.30 34.49 -30.02
CA LEU A 17 17.65 33.25 -29.59
C LEU A 17 18.55 32.00 -29.74
N SER A 18 19.70 32.08 -30.41
CA SER A 18 20.57 30.92 -30.69
C SER A 18 21.09 30.18 -29.46
N ASN A 19 21.25 30.88 -28.33
CA ASN A 19 21.75 30.31 -27.07
C ASN A 19 20.66 30.13 -26.00
N ILE A 20 19.38 30.14 -26.41
CA ILE A 20 18.26 30.13 -25.46
C ILE A 20 18.29 28.93 -24.51
N GLU A 21 18.79 27.78 -24.95
CA GLU A 21 18.84 26.54 -24.15
C GLU A 21 19.71 26.68 -22.90
N ARG A 22 20.81 27.44 -23.00
CA ARG A 22 21.82 27.64 -21.95
C ARG A 22 21.41 28.65 -20.88
N LEU A 23 20.33 29.39 -21.11
CA LEU A 23 19.84 30.42 -20.19
C LEU A 23 19.02 29.84 -19.05
N SER A 24 19.06 30.50 -17.89
CA SER A 24 18.16 30.19 -16.77
C SER A 24 16.69 30.49 -17.14
N PRO A 25 15.68 29.93 -16.44
CA PRO A 25 14.27 30.22 -16.71
C PRO A 25 13.93 31.71 -16.71
N ASP A 26 14.51 32.48 -15.79
CA ASP A 26 14.29 33.92 -15.68
C ASP A 26 14.90 34.66 -16.88
N GLN A 27 16.14 34.32 -17.24
CA GLN A 27 16.83 34.88 -18.41
C GLN A 27 16.13 34.52 -19.73
N LYS A 28 15.58 33.31 -19.84
CA LYS A 28 14.75 32.90 -20.98
C LYS A 28 13.53 33.81 -21.10
N THR A 29 12.84 34.03 -19.99
CA THR A 29 11.64 34.86 -19.94
C THR A 29 11.96 36.31 -20.31
N GLU A 30 13.06 36.86 -19.78
CA GLU A 30 13.49 38.22 -20.08
C GLU A 30 13.93 38.40 -21.53
N LEU A 31 14.71 37.46 -22.07
CA LEU A 31 15.10 37.46 -23.48
C LEU A 31 13.89 37.41 -24.40
N VAL A 32 12.96 36.48 -24.16
CA VAL A 32 11.72 36.34 -24.94
C VAL A 32 10.88 37.62 -24.85
N ARG A 33 10.77 38.23 -23.65
CA ARG A 33 10.07 39.50 -23.47
C ARG A 33 10.71 40.63 -24.29
N SER A 34 12.03 40.73 -24.30
CA SER A 34 12.71 41.75 -25.10
C SER A 34 12.52 41.53 -26.60
N VAL A 35 12.60 40.29 -27.09
CA VAL A 35 12.33 39.98 -28.50
C VAL A 35 10.87 40.25 -28.86
N ALA A 36 9.92 39.94 -27.97
CA ALA A 36 8.52 40.25 -28.17
C ALA A 36 8.25 41.77 -28.27
N ASN A 37 8.94 42.57 -27.46
CA ASN A 37 8.88 44.04 -27.55
C ASN A 37 9.40 44.53 -28.90
N ASP A 38 10.52 43.99 -29.38
CA ASP A 38 11.09 44.34 -30.69
C ASP A 38 10.12 44.01 -31.83
N ILE A 39 9.53 42.80 -31.81
CA ILE A 39 8.52 42.37 -32.80
C ILE A 39 7.28 43.27 -32.74
N THR A 40 6.82 43.61 -31.55
CA THR A 40 5.66 44.50 -31.35
C THR A 40 5.92 45.88 -31.93
N ALA A 41 7.09 46.46 -31.66
CA ALA A 41 7.48 47.75 -32.21
C ALA A 41 7.55 47.73 -33.74
N VAL A 42 8.07 46.64 -34.32
CA VAL A 42 8.09 46.42 -35.78
C VAL A 42 6.68 46.38 -36.35
N PHE A 43 5.76 45.61 -35.76
CA PHE A 43 4.37 45.56 -36.24
C PHE A 43 3.66 46.90 -36.14
N ILE A 44 3.86 47.65 -35.04
CA ILE A 44 3.31 49.00 -34.89
C ILE A 44 3.84 49.94 -35.98
N TYR A 45 5.15 49.90 -36.25
CA TYR A 45 5.75 50.75 -37.27
C TYR A 45 5.22 50.42 -38.67
N ILE A 46 5.09 49.13 -38.99
CA ILE A 46 4.57 48.68 -40.28
C ILE A 46 3.10 49.08 -40.45
N ALA A 47 2.27 48.91 -39.40
CA ALA A 47 0.89 49.36 -39.42
C ALA A 47 0.79 50.87 -39.72
N ARG A 48 1.60 51.70 -39.05
CA ARG A 48 1.67 53.15 -39.33
C ARG A 48 2.06 53.47 -40.77
N GLN A 49 3.03 52.72 -41.33
CA GLN A 49 3.45 52.93 -42.73
C GLN A 49 2.39 52.47 -43.73
N ALA A 50 1.62 51.43 -43.41
CA ALA A 50 0.47 51.01 -44.21
C ALA A 50 -0.66 52.05 -44.17
N GLU A 51 -0.98 52.59 -42.99
CA GLU A 51 -1.97 53.67 -42.82
C GLU A 51 -1.58 54.94 -43.58
N ALA A 52 -0.28 55.26 -43.63
CA ALA A 52 0.26 56.37 -44.40
C ALA A 52 0.25 56.12 -45.93
N GLY A 53 -0.14 54.93 -46.39
CA GLY A 53 -0.16 54.55 -47.81
C GLY A 53 1.22 54.20 -48.37
N ASN A 54 2.27 54.11 -47.55
CA ASN A 54 3.63 53.78 -47.97
C ASN A 54 3.85 52.28 -48.19
N LEU A 55 2.95 51.44 -47.67
CA LEU A 55 2.97 49.99 -47.86
C LEU A 55 1.66 49.53 -48.47
N THR A 56 1.77 48.66 -49.47
CA THR A 56 0.61 47.99 -50.08
C THR A 56 0.26 46.72 -49.31
N THR A 57 -0.93 46.18 -49.55
CA THR A 57 -1.36 44.89 -49.00
C THR A 57 -0.39 43.76 -49.30
N ALA A 58 0.19 43.74 -50.51
CA ALA A 58 1.23 42.77 -50.89
C ALA A 58 2.52 42.90 -50.05
N ASN A 59 2.84 44.10 -49.56
CA ASN A 59 4.00 44.28 -48.67
C ASN A 59 3.72 43.75 -47.24
N THR A 60 2.46 43.74 -46.82
CA THR A 60 2.04 43.28 -45.48
C THR A 60 1.62 41.81 -45.42
N GLU A 61 1.45 41.14 -46.57
CA GLU A 61 1.07 39.72 -46.64
C GLU A 61 1.98 38.80 -45.82
N PRO A 62 3.33 38.90 -45.89
CA PRO A 62 4.20 38.03 -45.07
C PRO A 62 4.00 38.18 -43.56
N ILE A 63 3.51 39.33 -43.10
CA ILE A 63 3.21 39.56 -41.68
C ILE A 63 1.93 38.83 -41.28
N ASN A 64 0.93 38.85 -42.16
CA ASN A 64 -0.32 38.10 -41.95
C ASN A 64 -0.04 36.59 -41.90
N ASP A 65 0.91 36.10 -42.69
CA ASP A 65 1.36 34.70 -42.63
C ASP A 65 2.02 34.36 -41.30
N VAL A 66 2.93 35.21 -40.81
CA VAL A 66 3.57 35.03 -39.48
C VAL A 66 2.51 35.00 -38.37
N ILE A 67 1.54 35.93 -38.39
CA ILE A 67 0.44 35.97 -37.42
C ILE A 67 -0.38 34.68 -37.47
N SER A 68 -0.65 34.16 -38.67
CA SER A 68 -1.41 32.93 -38.87
C SER A 68 -0.68 31.72 -38.30
N VAL A 69 0.63 31.60 -38.56
CA VAL A 69 1.46 30.53 -37.98
C VAL A 69 1.43 30.59 -36.46
N ILE A 70 1.62 31.77 -35.87
CA ILE A 70 1.58 31.94 -34.40
C ILE A 70 0.22 31.47 -33.85
N ARG A 71 -0.89 31.91 -34.45
CA ARG A 71 -2.25 31.52 -34.04
C ARG A 71 -2.47 30.01 -34.13
N ASP A 72 -2.05 29.39 -35.23
CA ASP A 72 -2.19 27.95 -35.44
C ASP A 72 -1.36 27.14 -34.44
N THR A 73 -0.15 27.61 -34.11
CA THR A 73 0.65 26.96 -33.06
C THR A 73 -0.01 27.04 -31.69
N GLU A 74 -0.58 28.18 -31.31
CA GLU A 74 -1.30 28.35 -30.05
C GLU A 74 -2.52 27.42 -29.98
N VAL A 75 -3.33 27.36 -31.04
CA VAL A 75 -4.49 26.46 -31.13
C VAL A 75 -4.06 25.00 -30.97
N LYS A 76 -3.00 24.56 -31.67
CA LYS A 76 -2.46 23.20 -31.54
C LYS A 76 -1.96 22.90 -30.12
N HIS A 77 -1.27 23.86 -29.49
CA HIS A 77 -0.81 23.70 -28.11
C HIS A 77 -1.98 23.57 -27.13
N ARG A 78 -3.00 24.40 -27.28
CA ARG A 78 -4.22 24.33 -26.47
C ARG A 78 -4.96 23.01 -26.66
N GLN A 79 -5.19 22.57 -27.90
CA GLN A 79 -5.80 21.27 -28.20
C GLN A 79 -5.02 20.11 -27.55
N LYS A 80 -3.68 20.12 -27.65
CA LYS A 80 -2.84 19.10 -27.01
C LYS A 80 -2.97 19.08 -25.48
N LEU A 81 -3.16 20.25 -24.86
CA LEU A 81 -3.41 20.35 -23.42
C LEU A 81 -4.80 19.84 -23.05
N GLU A 82 -5.83 20.23 -23.79
CA GLU A 82 -7.21 19.74 -23.63
C GLU A 82 -7.28 18.20 -23.76
N ASP A 83 -6.59 17.63 -24.75
CA ASP A 83 -6.48 16.19 -24.92
C ASP A 83 -5.83 15.49 -23.73
N LYS A 84 -4.76 16.08 -23.19
CA LYS A 84 -4.08 15.55 -21.99
C LYS A 84 -5.01 15.62 -20.78
N LEU A 85 -5.70 16.73 -20.57
CA LEU A 85 -6.68 16.87 -19.50
C LEU A 85 -7.78 15.81 -19.62
N ALA A 86 -8.37 15.65 -20.80
CA ALA A 86 -9.40 14.64 -21.06
C ALA A 86 -8.89 13.21 -20.79
N ARG A 87 -7.62 12.91 -21.11
CA ARG A 87 -7.00 11.61 -20.77
C ARG A 87 -6.91 11.41 -19.26
N TYR A 88 -6.45 12.42 -18.52
CA TYR A 88 -6.34 12.35 -17.07
C TYR A 88 -7.71 12.24 -16.38
N GLU A 89 -8.71 12.97 -16.85
CA GLU A 89 -10.08 12.86 -16.34
C GLU A 89 -10.65 11.47 -16.53
N ARG A 90 -10.51 10.88 -17.72
CA ARG A 90 -10.93 9.48 -17.98
C ARG A 90 -10.21 8.50 -17.05
N ALA A 91 -8.90 8.68 -16.84
CA ALA A 91 -8.13 7.84 -15.93
C ALA A 91 -8.60 8.01 -14.47
N ALA A 92 -8.86 9.23 -14.02
CA ALA A 92 -9.38 9.52 -12.70
C ALA A 92 -10.77 8.90 -12.49
N GLN A 93 -11.65 8.98 -13.49
CA GLN A 93 -12.97 8.35 -13.47
C GLN A 93 -12.87 6.83 -13.35
N ARG A 94 -11.97 6.17 -14.11
CA ARG A 94 -11.72 4.73 -14.00
C ARG A 94 -11.28 4.34 -12.58
N ARG A 95 -10.28 5.01 -12.03
CA ARG A 95 -9.82 4.77 -10.65
C ARG A 95 -10.90 5.02 -9.60
N ARG A 96 -11.80 5.99 -9.81
CA ARG A 96 -12.96 6.21 -8.93
C ARG A 96 -13.95 5.05 -9.00
N ARG A 97 -14.20 4.47 -10.18
CA ARG A 97 -15.06 3.30 -10.34
C ARG A 97 -14.45 2.06 -9.68
N GLU A 98 -13.18 1.79 -9.93
CA GLU A 98 -12.43 0.69 -9.29
C GLU A 98 -12.45 0.78 -7.77
N ARG A 99 -12.15 1.96 -7.19
CA ARG A 99 -12.20 2.14 -5.74
C ARG A 99 -13.60 1.93 -5.16
N ARG A 100 -14.66 2.36 -5.86
CA ARG A 100 -16.03 2.10 -5.42
C ARG A 100 -16.34 0.61 -5.44
N TRP A 101 -15.95 -0.09 -6.49
CA TRP A 101 -16.11 -1.53 -6.59
C TRP A 101 -15.35 -2.27 -5.49
N LEU A 102 -14.07 -1.93 -5.26
CA LEU A 102 -13.26 -2.50 -4.18
C LEU A 102 -13.87 -2.29 -2.80
N ARG A 103 -14.42 -1.11 -2.51
CA ARG A 103 -15.09 -0.85 -1.23
C ARG A 103 -16.31 -1.73 -1.03
N VAL A 104 -17.11 -1.95 -2.09
CA VAL A 104 -18.28 -2.82 -2.03
C VAL A 104 -17.85 -4.27 -1.80
N GLU A 105 -16.84 -4.74 -2.52
CA GLU A 105 -16.37 -6.12 -2.42
C GLU A 105 -15.71 -6.39 -1.06
N LEU A 106 -14.83 -5.50 -0.61
CA LEU A 106 -14.25 -5.57 0.73
C LEU A 106 -15.34 -5.57 1.81
N GLY A 107 -16.37 -4.73 1.66
CA GLY A 107 -17.52 -4.71 2.56
C GLY A 107 -18.33 -6.02 2.57
N ARG A 108 -18.33 -6.80 1.48
CA ARG A 108 -18.94 -8.14 1.44
C ARG A 108 -18.06 -9.15 2.16
N VAL A 109 -16.75 -9.14 1.89
CA VAL A 109 -15.77 -10.01 2.56
C VAL A 109 -15.81 -9.81 4.06
N ILE A 110 -15.73 -8.55 4.54
CA ILE A 110 -15.79 -8.23 5.97
C ILE A 110 -17.09 -8.73 6.62
N ARG A 111 -18.23 -8.65 5.92
CA ARG A 111 -19.49 -9.18 6.44
C ARG A 111 -19.44 -10.69 6.60
N ARG A 112 -18.93 -11.42 5.61
CA ARG A 112 -18.78 -12.88 5.67
C ARG A 112 -17.81 -13.31 6.77
N THR A 113 -16.67 -12.62 6.91
CA THR A 113 -15.70 -12.94 7.96
C THR A 113 -16.25 -12.65 9.34
N LYS A 114 -17.02 -11.57 9.53
CA LYS A 114 -17.72 -11.30 10.80
C LYS A 114 -18.71 -12.40 11.18
N VAL A 115 -19.52 -12.88 10.23
CA VAL A 115 -20.46 -13.99 10.46
C VAL A 115 -19.71 -15.27 10.83
N ALA A 116 -18.65 -15.60 10.09
CA ALA A 116 -17.82 -16.76 10.39
C ALA A 116 -17.19 -16.64 11.79
N ALA A 117 -16.58 -15.50 12.11
CA ALA A 117 -15.96 -15.25 13.41
C ALA A 117 -16.96 -15.38 14.56
N ALA A 118 -18.19 -14.87 14.40
CA ALA A 118 -19.25 -15.05 15.38
C ALA A 118 -19.60 -16.53 15.59
N SER A 119 -19.74 -17.30 14.50
CA SER A 119 -20.02 -18.75 14.58
C SER A 119 -18.89 -19.54 15.26
N TRP A 120 -17.64 -19.20 14.97
CA TRP A 120 -16.50 -19.81 15.65
C TRP A 120 -16.47 -19.46 17.13
N LYS A 121 -16.74 -18.20 17.48
CA LYS A 121 -16.83 -17.77 18.88
C LYS A 121 -17.90 -18.57 19.64
N THR A 122 -19.10 -18.71 19.08
CA THR A 122 -20.16 -19.49 19.74
C THR A 122 -19.77 -20.95 19.96
N LYS A 123 -19.05 -21.57 19.00
CA LYS A 123 -18.56 -22.94 19.15
C LYS A 123 -17.49 -23.05 20.24
N THR A 124 -16.58 -22.09 20.31
CA THR A 124 -15.56 -22.03 21.36
C THR A 124 -16.20 -21.83 22.73
N ASP A 125 -17.18 -20.94 22.84
CA ASP A 125 -17.93 -20.70 24.08
C ASP A 125 -18.69 -21.97 24.53
N GLU A 126 -19.28 -22.73 23.59
CA GLU A 126 -19.92 -24.01 23.89
C GLU A 126 -18.92 -25.08 24.36
N LEU A 127 -17.79 -25.22 23.66
CA LEU A 127 -16.75 -26.20 24.02
C LEU A 127 -16.12 -25.88 25.39
N THR A 128 -15.88 -24.61 25.68
CA THR A 128 -15.35 -24.18 26.98
C THR A 128 -16.34 -24.45 28.11
N ALA A 129 -17.65 -24.24 27.87
CA ALA A 129 -18.69 -24.60 28.83
C ALA A 129 -18.73 -26.12 29.10
N ARG A 130 -18.68 -26.95 28.05
CA ARG A 130 -18.63 -28.43 28.17
C ARG A 130 -17.39 -28.90 28.92
N LEU A 131 -16.23 -28.30 28.65
CA LEU A 131 -14.98 -28.61 29.34
C LEU A 131 -15.07 -28.27 30.84
N ALA A 132 -15.62 -27.10 31.18
CA ALA A 132 -15.85 -26.72 32.57
C ALA A 132 -16.81 -27.67 33.30
N GLU A 133 -17.86 -28.14 32.62
CA GLU A 133 -18.78 -29.14 33.18
C GLU A 133 -18.08 -30.49 33.42
N ALA A 134 -17.30 -30.96 32.44
CA ALA A 134 -16.53 -32.20 32.56
C ALA A 134 -15.53 -32.13 33.73
N GLN A 135 -14.85 -30.98 33.90
CA GLN A 135 -13.95 -30.74 35.03
C GLN A 135 -14.68 -30.81 36.38
N LYS A 136 -15.87 -30.21 36.50
CA LYS A 136 -16.68 -30.30 37.72
C LYS A 136 -17.08 -31.75 38.04
N ARG A 137 -17.51 -32.51 37.04
CA ARG A 137 -17.85 -33.93 37.21
C ARG A 137 -16.64 -34.75 37.66
N LEU A 138 -15.48 -34.49 37.07
CA LEU A 138 -14.24 -35.17 37.43
C LEU A 138 -13.83 -34.85 38.87
N ALA A 139 -13.89 -33.58 39.28
CA ALA A 139 -13.63 -33.17 40.67
C ALA A 139 -14.58 -33.85 41.66
N PHE A 140 -15.88 -33.92 41.34
CA PHE A 140 -16.86 -34.62 42.18
C PHE A 140 -16.59 -36.13 42.31
N VAL A 141 -16.17 -36.79 41.22
CA VAL A 141 -15.80 -38.20 41.25
C VAL A 141 -14.53 -38.41 42.08
N GLN A 142 -13.54 -37.52 41.98
CA GLN A 142 -12.33 -37.55 42.79
C GLN A 142 -12.67 -37.41 44.29
N GLU A 143 -13.49 -36.44 44.67
CA GLU A 143 -13.93 -36.24 46.05
C GLU A 143 -14.64 -37.49 46.60
N LYS A 144 -15.56 -38.08 45.81
CA LYS A 144 -16.22 -39.34 46.20
C LYS A 144 -15.23 -40.50 46.38
N TYR A 145 -14.24 -40.61 45.49
CA TYR A 145 -13.23 -41.64 45.58
C TYR A 145 -12.37 -41.48 46.84
N GLU A 146 -11.96 -40.26 47.18
CA GLU A 146 -11.21 -39.97 48.40
C GLU A 146 -12.01 -40.27 49.68
N LEU A 147 -13.31 -39.97 49.70
CA LEU A 147 -14.20 -40.31 50.81
C LEU A 147 -14.30 -41.83 51.01
N LEU A 148 -14.49 -42.58 49.92
CA LEU A 148 -14.52 -44.05 49.97
C LEU A 148 -13.18 -44.63 50.46
N LEU A 149 -12.07 -44.07 49.98
CA LEU A 149 -10.73 -44.48 50.42
C LEU A 149 -10.52 -44.22 51.92
N SER A 150 -11.03 -43.09 52.42
CA SER A 150 -10.97 -42.72 53.84
C SER A 150 -11.84 -43.61 54.72
N SER A 151 -13.08 -43.91 54.30
CA SER A 151 -13.97 -44.85 55.00
C SER A 151 -13.34 -46.23 55.12
N LYS A 152 -12.79 -46.75 54.02
CA LYS A 152 -12.12 -48.06 54.01
C LYS A 152 -10.91 -48.12 54.95
N ARG A 153 -10.19 -47.01 55.14
CA ARG A 153 -9.09 -46.90 56.11
C ARG A 153 -9.59 -46.90 57.55
N GLN A 154 -10.72 -46.25 57.84
CA GLN A 154 -11.35 -46.28 59.16
C GLN A 154 -11.88 -47.68 59.52
N ASP A 155 -12.46 -48.39 58.56
CA ASP A 155 -12.92 -49.78 58.75
C ASP A 155 -11.76 -50.73 59.08
N HIS A 156 -10.58 -50.51 58.47
CA HIS A 156 -9.37 -51.25 58.80
C HIS A 156 -8.79 -50.90 60.18
N HIS A 157 -8.93 -49.66 60.66
CA HIS A 157 -8.51 -49.30 62.02
C HIS A 157 -9.44 -49.89 63.09
N HIS A 158 -10.76 -49.98 62.87
CA HIS A 158 -11.68 -50.68 63.79
C HIS A 158 -11.47 -52.21 63.83
N GLN A 159 -10.85 -52.82 62.81
CA GLN A 159 -10.43 -54.22 62.86
C GLN A 159 -9.04 -54.42 63.49
N GLN A 160 -8.19 -53.39 63.55
CA GLN A 160 -6.90 -53.46 64.25
C GLN A 160 -7.01 -53.21 65.75
N ASP A 161 -7.98 -52.43 66.23
CA ASP A 161 -8.23 -52.23 67.67
C ASP A 161 -8.84 -53.47 68.38
N GLU A 162 -9.43 -54.42 67.64
CA GLU A 162 -9.81 -55.76 68.18
C GLU A 162 -8.69 -56.82 68.04
N SER A 163 -7.56 -56.48 67.40
CA SER A 163 -6.47 -57.42 67.10
C SER A 163 -5.14 -57.07 67.79
N GLU A 164 -5.07 -55.99 68.56
CA GLU A 164 -3.86 -55.60 69.32
C GLU A 164 -3.84 -56.25 70.72
N SER A 165 -3.99 -57.57 70.75
CA SER A 165 -3.54 -58.42 71.86
C SER A 165 -2.97 -59.74 71.34
N ASP A 166 -1.95 -59.69 70.48
CA ASP A 166 -0.80 -60.58 70.63
C ASP A 166 0.27 -60.40 69.55
N LYS A 167 1.51 -60.50 70.03
CA LYS A 167 2.76 -60.87 69.32
C LYS A 167 3.59 -59.77 68.67
N LYS A 168 4.49 -59.32 69.53
CA LYS A 168 5.93 -59.11 69.32
C LYS A 168 6.64 -60.03 68.31
N ASP A 169 7.65 -59.40 67.72
CA ASP A 169 9.01 -59.87 67.38
C ASP A 169 9.35 -60.48 66.00
N ALA A 170 10.47 -59.92 65.48
CA ALA A 170 11.37 -60.30 64.39
C ALA A 170 10.79 -60.21 62.96
N GLY A 171 11.29 -59.38 62.04
CA GLY A 171 12.69 -59.06 61.74
C GLY A 171 13.16 -59.93 60.57
N ASN A 172 13.27 -59.39 59.36
CA ASN A 172 14.23 -59.87 58.34
C ASN A 172 14.40 -58.89 57.17
N GLU A 173 15.65 -58.86 56.70
CA GLU A 173 16.25 -58.00 55.69
C GLU A 173 16.07 -58.55 54.26
N ASN A 174 16.66 -57.81 53.32
CA ASN A 174 16.91 -58.05 51.89
C ASN A 174 15.82 -57.56 50.91
N SER A 175 16.07 -56.51 50.13
CA SER A 175 17.13 -56.28 49.11
C SER A 175 16.58 -56.55 47.70
N VAL A 176 17.00 -55.67 46.79
CA VAL A 176 17.17 -55.83 45.34
C VAL A 176 16.31 -54.85 44.51
N HIS A 177 16.95 -53.73 44.18
CA HIS A 177 16.80 -53.01 42.90
C HIS A 177 17.37 -53.90 41.78
N PRO A 178 16.80 -53.92 40.56
CA PRO A 178 17.23 -53.01 39.49
C PRO A 178 16.05 -52.50 38.62
N SER A 179 16.05 -51.25 38.14
CA SER A 179 16.61 -50.78 36.86
C SER A 179 16.05 -51.44 35.60
N CYS A 180 15.54 -50.61 34.68
CA CYS A 180 15.55 -50.67 33.20
C CYS A 180 14.33 -49.90 32.67
N GLU A 181 14.49 -48.70 32.10
CA GLU A 181 15.00 -48.38 30.74
C GLU A 181 13.95 -48.54 29.63
N GLY A 182 13.99 -47.61 28.66
CA GLY A 182 13.15 -47.54 27.45
C GLY A 182 12.50 -46.15 27.34
N GLU A 183 13.18 -45.09 26.90
CA GLU A 183 13.69 -44.78 25.56
C GLU A 183 12.62 -44.63 24.46
N GLU A 184 12.97 -43.75 23.50
CA GLU A 184 12.41 -43.52 22.15
C GLU A 184 11.37 -42.38 21.98
N GLU A 185 11.80 -41.23 21.42
CA GLU A 185 11.88 -40.89 19.97
C GLU A 185 10.53 -40.39 19.43
N LYS A 186 10.36 -39.42 18.52
CA LYS A 186 11.21 -38.67 17.60
C LYS A 186 10.38 -37.52 17.00
N GLU A 187 11.06 -36.43 16.65
CA GLU A 187 11.04 -35.83 15.30
C GLU A 187 9.72 -35.34 14.64
N LYS A 188 9.60 -34.02 14.47
CA LYS A 188 9.46 -33.33 13.16
C LYS A 188 9.48 -31.81 13.36
N LYS A 189 10.56 -31.10 13.01
CA LYS A 189 10.91 -30.57 11.68
C LYS A 189 9.92 -29.55 11.11
N LYS A 190 10.50 -28.38 10.85
CA LYS A 190 10.43 -27.57 9.62
C LYS A 190 9.44 -26.40 9.56
N ASN A 191 10.09 -25.24 9.39
CA ASN A 191 9.86 -24.20 8.37
C ASN A 191 9.01 -22.99 8.74
N GLU A 192 9.69 -21.87 8.91
CA GLU A 192 9.47 -20.55 8.27
C GLU A 192 10.62 -19.66 8.78
N ALA A 193 11.79 -19.52 8.15
CA ALA A 193 12.12 -19.12 6.78
C ALA A 193 11.42 -17.81 6.35
N ASP A 194 12.20 -16.74 6.44
CA ASP A 194 12.26 -15.61 5.51
C ASP A 194 10.95 -14.93 5.09
N VAL A 195 10.71 -13.76 5.67
CA VAL A 195 10.33 -12.58 4.87
C VAL A 195 11.12 -11.38 5.40
N THR A 196 12.34 -11.24 4.92
CA THR A 196 13.03 -9.95 4.83
C THR A 196 12.38 -9.20 3.67
N ILE A 197 11.57 -8.17 3.96
CA ILE A 197 11.20 -7.16 2.96
C ILE A 197 11.99 -5.91 3.28
N GLU A 198 12.94 -5.65 2.39
CA GLU A 198 13.59 -4.36 2.19
C GLU A 198 12.53 -3.26 2.05
N ALA A 199 12.66 -2.25 2.89
CA ALA A 199 12.10 -0.93 2.65
C ALA A 199 13.01 0.10 3.30
N GLN A 200 14.00 0.58 2.55
CA GLN A 200 14.41 2.00 2.46
C GLN A 200 15.56 2.18 1.47
#